data_AF-A0A3L7UGI9-F1
#
_entry.id   AF-A0A3L7UGI9-F1
#
_cell.length_a   1.000
_cell.length_b   1.000
_cell.length_c   1.000
_cell.angle_alpha   90.00
_cell.angle_beta   90.00
_cell.angle_gamma   90.00
#
_symmetry.space_group_name_H-M   'P 1'
#
loop_
_entity.id
_entity.type
_entity.pdbx_description
1 polymer ?
#
loop_
_entity_poly.entity_id
_entity_poly.type
_entity_poly.pdbx_seq_one_letter_code
_entity_poly.pdbx_strand_id
1 'polypeptide(L)'
;MKFTSRRTAIFGSIGLLVGSPLLGWTNGTQAAPPQDIEERKGLVWFFGTVEQVVDGVALIDLGEVHALRQGSRLASIRYRDNHFAPLGILEVHASHPTWCQTDKPASFTPEVGDLVISVEAPGDLGDGDAIRDGFIRHRIVTNANGNRYSTMRDTIEADTLQRVVEKQAAWVKAKRRLAGVIRSPSVTTEMYTRLKPFMKQIYLFQDYEDLGVDVAQVIPEAWHDVLERLRYRKQSTDTKTPVGDPEASVQPIETEHAVNPSQLVAVRRVVSETMFQRFPEEQHTIAVICAALLYTKTSNESQWIAQQFAQSQFPRLSDQEQTLIDVEAIMRRVRKTE
;
A
#
# COMPACT_ATOMS: atom_id res chain seq x y z
N MET A 1 67.01 16.28 15.91
CA MET A 1 67.21 15.05 16.70
C MET A 1 66.53 15.23 18.06
N LYS A 2 65.66 14.28 18.46
CA LYS A 2 64.98 14.13 19.78
C LYS A 2 63.93 15.21 20.12
N PHE A 3 62.63 14.87 20.12
CA PHE A 3 61.81 14.38 21.26
C PHE A 3 61.72 15.43 22.38
N THR A 4 60.58 16.04 22.69
CA THR A 4 59.33 15.52 23.27
C THR A 4 58.37 16.75 23.35
N SER A 5 57.05 16.65 23.54
CA SER A 5 56.46 16.54 24.88
C SER A 5 54.97 16.95 24.90
N ARG A 6 54.21 16.26 25.76
CA ARG A 6 53.07 16.71 26.59
C ARG A 6 51.65 16.89 26.01
N ARG A 7 50.83 15.91 26.42
CA ARG A 7 49.47 16.05 26.98
C ARG A 7 49.34 17.30 27.88
N THR A 8 48.17 17.95 27.95
CA THR A 8 47.12 17.78 29.01
C THR A 8 46.12 18.96 29.01
N ALA A 9 44.85 18.63 29.28
CA ALA A 9 43.84 19.36 30.05
C ALA A 9 43.01 20.55 29.48
N ILE A 10 41.71 20.24 29.50
CA ILE A 10 40.48 21.02 29.57
C ILE A 10 40.47 22.00 30.76
N PHE A 11 39.90 23.19 30.58
CA PHE A 11 38.84 23.87 31.37
C PHE A 11 39.00 25.39 31.36
N GLY A 12 37.90 26.11 31.07
CA GLY A 12 37.83 27.56 31.11
C GLY A 12 36.48 28.08 30.61
N SER A 13 35.50 28.08 31.51
CA SER A 13 34.19 28.75 31.45
C SER A 13 34.30 30.28 31.43
N ILE A 14 33.29 30.98 30.89
CA ILE A 14 32.59 32.17 31.44
C ILE A 14 31.63 32.74 30.38
N GLY A 15 30.39 33.05 30.78
CA GLY A 15 29.48 33.87 30.00
C GLY A 15 28.00 33.75 30.43
N LEU A 16 27.67 34.22 31.63
CA LEU A 16 26.30 34.32 32.15
C LEU A 16 25.80 35.76 31.93
N LEU A 17 24.68 35.95 31.23
CA LEU A 17 23.94 37.21 31.21
C LEU A 17 22.44 36.92 31.34
N VAL A 18 21.84 37.65 32.28
CA VAL A 18 20.48 37.54 32.82
C VAL A 18 19.51 38.36 31.96
N GLY A 19 18.32 37.81 31.70
CA GLY A 19 17.18 38.53 31.13
C GLY A 19 15.88 37.72 31.26
N SER A 20 14.92 38.26 32.00
CA SER A 20 13.73 37.62 32.59
C SER A 20 12.71 36.96 31.62
N PRO A 21 11.83 36.07 32.15
CA PRO A 21 10.78 35.38 31.40
C PRO A 21 9.47 36.18 31.37
N LEU A 22 8.71 36.08 30.26
CA LEU A 22 7.23 36.10 30.12
C LEU A 22 6.81 36.66 28.75
N LEU A 23 5.71 36.10 28.22
CA LEU A 23 5.13 36.21 26.87
C LEU A 23 5.67 35.10 25.93
N GLY A 24 5.14 33.88 25.93
CA GLY A 24 3.72 33.53 25.89
C GLY A 24 3.31 33.25 24.45
N TRP A 25 4.00 32.33 23.76
CA TRP A 25 3.55 31.75 22.50
C TRP A 25 3.18 30.30 22.73
N THR A 26 1.95 30.01 22.33
CA THR A 26 1.17 28.81 22.47
C THR A 26 1.94 27.57 22.06
N ASN A 27 1.90 26.55 22.94
CA ASN A 27 2.13 25.16 22.58
C ASN A 27 1.22 24.82 21.40
N GLY A 28 1.77 24.81 20.19
CA GLY A 28 1.21 24.05 19.09
C GLY A 28 1.41 22.59 19.48
N THR A 29 0.41 22.00 20.13
CA THR A 29 0.30 20.55 20.25
C THR A 29 0.14 20.05 18.82
N GLN A 30 1.26 19.78 18.17
CA GLN A 30 1.32 19.05 16.92
C GLN A 30 0.52 17.79 17.20
N ALA A 31 -0.66 17.67 16.58
CA ALA A 31 -1.46 16.47 16.69
C ALA A 31 -0.54 15.32 16.32
N ALA A 32 -0.32 14.41 17.28
CA ALA A 32 0.48 13.23 17.03
C ALA A 32 -0.12 12.55 15.79
N PRO A 33 0.70 12.12 14.81
CA PRO A 33 0.20 11.24 13.76
C PRO A 33 -0.58 10.10 14.43
N PRO A 34 -1.68 9.63 13.83
CA PRO A 34 -2.52 8.58 14.42
C PRO A 34 -1.62 7.49 15.01
N GLN A 35 -1.72 7.29 16.33
CA GLN A 35 -0.75 6.55 17.14
C GLN A 35 -0.66 5.04 16.81
N ASP A 36 -1.32 4.58 15.74
CA ASP A 36 -1.30 3.19 15.27
C ASP A 36 -0.55 2.97 13.95
N ILE A 37 0.12 3.98 13.38
CA ILE A 37 1.15 3.73 12.36
C ILE A 37 2.44 3.34 13.08
N GLU A 38 2.39 2.19 13.76
CA GLU A 38 3.58 1.52 14.30
C GLU A 38 4.60 1.40 13.14
N GLU A 39 5.84 1.83 13.39
CA GLU A 39 6.98 1.98 12.45
C GLU A 39 6.86 1.16 11.16
N ARG A 40 7.30 1.73 10.01
CA ARG A 40 7.41 1.08 8.69
C ARG A 40 8.05 -0.32 8.74
N LYS A 41 7.27 -1.33 9.15
CA LYS A 41 7.64 -2.75 9.15
C LYS A 41 7.65 -3.13 7.69
N GLY A 42 8.83 -3.42 7.16
CA GLY A 42 8.93 -3.50 5.72
C GLY A 42 8.11 -4.62 5.15
N LEU A 43 7.17 -4.29 4.26
CA LEU A 43 6.11 -5.21 3.87
C LEU A 43 6.64 -6.32 2.96
N VAL A 44 6.06 -7.51 3.09
CA VAL A 44 6.28 -8.64 2.18
C VAL A 44 5.06 -8.76 1.29
N TRP A 45 5.27 -8.69 -0.02
CA TRP A 45 4.20 -8.85 -1.00
C TRP A 45 4.23 -10.26 -1.56
N PHE A 46 3.09 -10.94 -1.49
CA PHE A 46 2.86 -12.24 -2.09
C PHE A 46 2.01 -12.06 -3.36
N PHE A 47 2.51 -12.53 -4.49
CA PHE A 47 1.84 -12.41 -5.79
C PHE A 47 1.42 -13.78 -6.30
N GLY A 48 0.17 -13.90 -6.72
CA GLY A 48 -0.39 -15.06 -7.40
C GLY A 48 -1.31 -14.66 -8.54
N THR A 49 -1.97 -15.65 -9.12
CA THR A 49 -3.01 -15.48 -10.13
C THR A 49 -4.23 -16.34 -9.82
N VAL A 50 -5.37 -15.94 -10.37
CA VAL A 50 -6.55 -16.81 -10.45
C VAL A 50 -6.27 -17.92 -11.47
N GLU A 51 -6.18 -19.17 -11.01
CA GLU A 51 -5.94 -20.35 -11.88
C GLU A 51 -7.23 -20.84 -12.52
N GLN A 52 -8.34 -20.76 -11.79
CA GLN A 52 -9.64 -21.27 -12.22
C GLN A 52 -10.77 -20.48 -11.58
N VAL A 53 -11.89 -20.35 -12.29
CA VAL A 53 -13.13 -19.76 -11.78
C VAL A 53 -14.27 -20.76 -11.98
N VAL A 54 -14.97 -21.10 -10.89
CA VAL A 54 -16.13 -22.01 -10.90
C VAL A 54 -17.29 -21.30 -10.22
N ASP A 55 -18.40 -21.10 -10.92
CA ASP A 55 -19.60 -20.41 -10.40
C ASP A 55 -19.34 -19.00 -9.81
N GLY A 56 -18.29 -18.33 -10.27
CA GLY A 56 -17.84 -17.02 -9.80
C GLY A 56 -16.93 -17.07 -8.58
N VAL A 57 -16.60 -18.26 -8.09
CA VAL A 57 -15.59 -18.49 -7.06
C VAL A 57 -14.22 -18.68 -7.70
N ALA A 58 -13.22 -17.92 -7.23
CA ALA A 58 -11.86 -18.00 -7.72
C ALA A 58 -11.04 -19.03 -6.94
N LEU A 59 -10.25 -19.82 -7.66
CA LEU A 59 -9.16 -20.62 -7.15
C LEU A 59 -7.84 -19.90 -7.45
N ILE A 60 -7.09 -19.57 -6.41
CA ILE A 60 -5.89 -18.75 -6.48
C ILE A 60 -4.71 -19.58 -6.01
N ASP A 61 -3.57 -19.47 -6.68
CA ASP A 61 -2.33 -20.17 -6.33
C ASP A 61 -1.53 -19.50 -5.20
N LEU A 62 -2.26 -18.96 -4.22
CA LEU A 62 -1.74 -18.51 -2.94
C LEU A 62 -2.50 -19.26 -1.84
N GLY A 63 -1.83 -19.56 -0.73
CA GLY A 63 -2.37 -20.44 0.31
C GLY A 63 -1.69 -20.25 1.66
N GLU A 64 -1.76 -21.26 2.52
CA GLU A 64 -1.24 -21.24 3.88
C GLU A 64 0.26 -20.93 3.95
N VAL A 65 1.09 -21.40 3.02
CA VAL A 65 2.54 -21.05 2.98
C VAL A 65 2.78 -19.57 2.72
N HIS A 66 1.76 -18.86 2.20
CA HIS A 66 1.75 -17.42 1.95
C HIS A 66 1.02 -16.67 3.08
N ALA A 67 0.85 -17.31 4.25
CA ALA A 67 0.13 -16.82 5.42
C ALA A 67 -1.37 -16.56 5.21
N LEU A 68 -1.99 -17.15 4.16
CA LEU A 68 -3.42 -17.00 3.92
C LEU A 68 -4.24 -17.99 4.73
N ARG A 69 -5.33 -17.50 5.32
CA ARG A 69 -6.30 -18.26 6.11
C ARG A 69 -7.73 -17.91 5.67
N GLN A 70 -8.71 -18.65 6.16
CA GLN A 70 -10.10 -18.25 6.02
C GLN A 70 -10.32 -16.83 6.59
N GLY A 71 -11.05 -15.99 5.84
CA GLY A 71 -11.27 -14.57 6.14
C GLY A 71 -10.11 -13.65 5.72
N SER A 72 -8.98 -14.19 5.25
CA SER A 72 -7.92 -13.36 4.66
C SER A 72 -8.45 -12.62 3.44
N ARG A 73 -8.09 -11.35 3.30
CA ARG A 73 -8.47 -10.52 2.15
C ARG A 73 -7.31 -10.35 1.19
N LEU A 74 -7.61 -10.34 -0.09
CA LEU A 74 -6.64 -10.29 -1.19
C LEU A 74 -7.03 -9.19 -2.17
N ALA A 75 -6.07 -8.38 -2.61
CA ALA A 75 -6.31 -7.39 -3.65
C ALA A 75 -6.30 -8.07 -5.02
N SER A 76 -7.34 -7.84 -5.83
CA SER A 76 -7.47 -8.37 -7.17
C SER A 76 -7.30 -7.28 -8.23
N ILE A 77 -6.49 -7.56 -9.24
CA ILE A 77 -6.08 -6.62 -10.27
C ILE A 77 -6.07 -7.34 -11.63
N ARG A 78 -6.61 -6.69 -12.65
CA ARG A 78 -6.61 -7.20 -14.03
C ARG A 78 -5.57 -6.49 -14.87
N TYR A 79 -4.85 -7.24 -15.69
CA TYR A 79 -4.02 -6.67 -16.74
C TYR A 79 -4.76 -6.69 -18.06
N ARG A 80 -5.06 -5.51 -18.61
CA ARG A 80 -5.76 -5.36 -19.89
C ARG A 80 -5.25 -4.11 -20.60
N ASP A 81 -5.24 -4.12 -21.93
CA ASP A 81 -4.88 -2.95 -22.76
C ASP A 81 -3.56 -2.29 -22.31
N ASN A 82 -2.58 -3.14 -21.97
CA ASN A 82 -1.24 -2.79 -21.48
C ASN A 82 -1.14 -2.05 -20.14
N HIS A 83 -2.17 -2.04 -19.31
CA HIS A 83 -2.15 -1.43 -17.99
C HIS A 83 -2.86 -2.29 -16.94
N PHE A 84 -2.72 -1.92 -15.66
CA PHE A 84 -3.31 -2.65 -14.54
C PHE A 84 -4.49 -1.87 -13.97
N ALA A 85 -5.63 -2.56 -13.86
CA ALA A 85 -6.87 -2.02 -13.32
C ALA A 85 -7.25 -2.79 -12.04
N PRO A 86 -7.42 -2.12 -10.89
CA PRO A 86 -7.97 -2.74 -9.69
C PRO A 86 -9.39 -3.22 -9.93
N LEU A 87 -9.70 -4.43 -9.46
CA LEU A 87 -11.05 -4.99 -9.49
C LEU A 87 -11.75 -4.85 -8.13
N GLY A 88 -10.98 -4.97 -7.04
CA GLY A 88 -11.49 -4.93 -5.67
C GLY A 88 -10.84 -6.00 -4.81
N ILE A 89 -11.58 -6.51 -3.83
CA ILE A 89 -11.09 -7.47 -2.84
C ILE A 89 -11.74 -8.84 -3.02
N LEU A 90 -10.91 -9.87 -2.89
CA LEU A 90 -11.34 -11.27 -2.74
C LEU A 90 -11.15 -11.70 -1.29
N GLU A 91 -12.18 -12.31 -0.70
CA GLU A 91 -12.10 -12.89 0.65
C GLU A 91 -11.89 -14.40 0.55
N VAL A 92 -10.94 -14.93 1.32
CA VAL A 92 -10.59 -16.35 1.32
C VAL A 92 -11.64 -17.13 2.10
N HIS A 93 -12.33 -18.04 1.43
CA HIS A 93 -13.28 -18.97 2.03
C HIS A 93 -12.56 -20.17 2.66
N ALA A 94 -11.65 -20.78 1.89
CA ALA A 94 -10.87 -21.93 2.32
C ALA A 94 -9.44 -21.77 1.83
N SER A 95 -8.48 -22.01 2.73
CA SER A 95 -7.06 -21.99 2.40
C SER A 95 -6.51 -23.40 2.43
N HIS A 96 -5.66 -23.70 1.46
CA HIS A 96 -4.88 -24.93 1.34
C HIS A 96 -3.40 -24.54 1.27
N PRO A 97 -2.47 -25.49 1.29
CA PRO A 97 -1.04 -25.21 1.43
C PRO A 97 -0.50 -24.20 0.42
N THR A 98 -0.83 -24.40 -0.86
CA THR A 98 -0.30 -23.61 -1.99
C THR A 98 -1.39 -22.91 -2.79
N TRP A 99 -2.66 -23.05 -2.40
CA TRP A 99 -3.77 -22.45 -3.11
C TRP A 99 -4.91 -22.15 -2.13
N CYS A 100 -5.85 -21.31 -2.52
CA CYS A 100 -7.03 -20.99 -1.75
C CYS A 100 -8.23 -20.83 -2.66
N GLN A 101 -9.40 -20.98 -2.07
CA GLN A 101 -10.70 -20.73 -2.68
C GLN A 101 -11.29 -19.49 -2.04
N THR A 102 -11.85 -18.59 -2.85
CA THR A 102 -12.48 -17.36 -2.37
C THR A 102 -13.98 -17.50 -2.21
N ASP A 103 -14.60 -16.56 -1.52
CA ASP A 103 -16.02 -16.30 -1.73
C ASP A 103 -16.23 -15.65 -3.10
N LYS A 104 -17.47 -15.69 -3.61
CA LYS A 104 -17.85 -14.99 -4.84
C LYS A 104 -17.93 -13.48 -4.55
N PRO A 105 -17.09 -12.63 -5.16
CA PRO A 105 -17.17 -11.20 -4.96
C PRO A 105 -18.47 -10.62 -5.52
N ALA A 106 -19.02 -9.61 -4.84
CA ALA A 106 -20.25 -8.93 -5.27
C ALA A 106 -20.00 -7.81 -6.31
N SER A 107 -18.81 -7.22 -6.29
CA SER A 107 -18.47 -6.01 -7.06
C SER A 107 -17.90 -6.28 -8.45
N PHE A 108 -17.38 -7.48 -8.71
CA PHE A 108 -16.79 -7.85 -10.01
C PHE A 108 -16.87 -9.36 -10.25
N THR A 109 -16.51 -9.81 -11.46
CA THR A 109 -16.38 -11.23 -11.80
C THR A 109 -14.90 -11.57 -12.02
N PRO A 110 -14.30 -12.45 -11.19
CA PRO A 110 -12.92 -12.89 -11.40
C PRO A 110 -12.77 -13.61 -12.73
N GLU A 111 -11.60 -13.47 -13.35
CA GLU A 111 -11.20 -14.16 -14.58
C GLU A 111 -9.87 -14.89 -14.36
N VAL A 112 -9.69 -15.98 -15.11
CA VAL A 112 -8.42 -16.71 -15.11
C VAL A 112 -7.31 -15.79 -15.59
N GLY A 113 -6.22 -15.73 -14.82
CA GLY A 113 -5.08 -14.84 -15.07
C GLY A 113 -5.15 -13.49 -14.37
N ASP A 114 -6.25 -13.16 -13.67
CA ASP A 114 -6.28 -11.99 -12.77
C ASP A 114 -5.18 -12.12 -11.73
N LEU A 115 -4.44 -11.03 -11.50
CA LEU A 115 -3.40 -10.97 -10.48
C LEU A 115 -4.03 -10.78 -9.10
N VAL A 116 -3.44 -11.48 -8.14
CA VAL A 116 -3.83 -11.39 -6.75
C VAL A 116 -2.63 -11.04 -5.90
N ILE A 117 -2.80 -10.08 -5.00
CA ILE A 117 -1.75 -9.60 -4.10
C ILE A 117 -2.22 -9.73 -2.64
N SER A 118 -1.38 -10.37 -1.82
CA SER A 118 -1.46 -10.27 -0.36
C SER A 118 -0.26 -9.51 0.18
N VAL A 119 -0.46 -8.77 1.26
CA VAL A 119 0.59 -8.01 1.93
C VAL A 119 0.58 -8.32 3.41
N GLU A 120 1.74 -8.72 3.93
CA GLU A 120 1.96 -9.04 5.34
C GLU A 120 3.18 -8.29 5.87
N ALA A 121 3.16 -7.92 7.15
CA ALA A 121 4.39 -7.48 7.81
C ALA A 121 5.25 -8.69 8.20
N PRO A 122 6.59 -8.61 8.08
CA PRO A 122 7.49 -9.67 8.49
C PRO A 122 7.33 -10.10 9.95
N GLY A 123 6.91 -9.17 10.83
CA GLY A 123 6.64 -9.46 12.23
C GLY A 123 5.40 -10.34 12.43
N ASP A 124 4.40 -10.22 11.57
CA ASP A 124 3.14 -10.98 11.66
C ASP A 124 3.29 -12.39 11.09
N LEU A 125 4.28 -12.60 10.22
CA LEU A 125 4.67 -13.93 9.77
C LEU A 125 5.26 -14.77 10.92
N GLY A 126 5.87 -14.14 11.93
CA GLY A 126 6.66 -14.79 12.97
C GLY A 126 8.13 -14.94 12.58
N ASP A 127 8.93 -15.59 13.44
CA ASP A 127 10.30 -15.98 13.09
C ASP A 127 10.31 -17.22 12.16
N GLY A 128 11.45 -17.49 11.52
CA GLY A 128 11.55 -18.57 10.52
C GLY A 128 11.14 -19.95 11.05
N ASP A 129 11.47 -20.27 12.30
CA ASP A 129 11.10 -21.54 12.92
C ASP A 129 9.61 -21.57 13.30
N ALA A 130 9.04 -20.47 13.79
CA ALA A 130 7.62 -20.33 14.09
C ALA A 130 6.75 -20.41 12.83
N ILE A 131 7.22 -19.86 11.70
CA ILE A 131 6.57 -19.99 10.39
C ILE A 131 6.51 -21.47 10.00
N ARG A 132 7.64 -22.18 10.07
CA ARG A 132 7.74 -23.60 9.74
C ARG A 132 6.88 -24.45 10.67
N ASP A 133 7.00 -24.25 11.97
CA ASP A 133 6.32 -25.05 12.98
C ASP A 133 4.81 -24.77 13.00
N GLY A 134 4.41 -23.51 12.82
CA GLY A 134 3.01 -23.11 12.68
C GLY A 134 2.38 -23.74 11.43
N PHE A 135 3.10 -23.71 10.31
CA PHE A 135 2.67 -24.39 9.09
C PHE A 135 2.55 -25.91 9.29
N ILE A 136 3.57 -26.58 9.85
CA ILE A 136 3.53 -28.04 10.10
C ILE A 136 2.39 -28.42 11.05
N ARG A 137 2.20 -27.68 12.16
CA ARG A 137 1.11 -27.94 13.12
C ARG A 137 -0.25 -27.81 12.44
N HIS A 138 -0.45 -26.76 11.65
CA HIS A 138 -1.66 -26.60 10.88
C HIS A 138 -1.85 -27.77 9.91
N ARG A 139 -0.80 -28.19 9.20
CA ARG A 139 -0.85 -29.34 8.29
C ARG A 139 -1.22 -30.64 9.01
N ILE A 140 -0.74 -30.87 10.22
CA ILE A 140 -1.09 -32.06 11.02
C ILE A 140 -2.58 -32.03 11.38
N VAL A 141 -3.08 -30.89 11.85
CA VAL A 141 -4.50 -30.73 12.22
C VAL A 141 -5.41 -30.89 10.99
N THR A 142 -5.05 -30.27 9.86
CA THR A 142 -5.88 -30.23 8.65
C THR A 142 -5.78 -31.52 7.81
N ASN A 143 -4.66 -32.25 7.85
CA ASN A 143 -4.44 -33.47 7.04
C ASN A 143 -4.57 -34.78 7.83
N ALA A 144 -5.02 -34.76 9.08
CA ALA A 144 -5.29 -35.98 9.85
C ALA A 144 -6.26 -36.96 9.13
N ASN A 145 -7.00 -36.50 8.11
CA ASN A 145 -7.98 -37.29 7.35
C ASN A 145 -7.79 -37.31 5.81
N GLY A 146 -6.63 -36.91 5.25
CA GLY A 146 -6.46 -36.74 3.79
C GLY A 146 -5.30 -37.51 3.16
N ASN A 147 -5.57 -38.32 2.12
CA ASN A 147 -4.55 -38.91 1.26
C ASN A 147 -3.97 -37.86 0.29
N ARG A 148 -2.64 -37.69 0.26
CA ARG A 148 -1.95 -36.81 -0.71
C ARG A 148 -1.20 -37.61 -1.77
N TYR A 149 -1.26 -37.14 -3.03
CA TYR A 149 -0.55 -37.74 -4.17
C TYR A 149 0.11 -36.74 -5.14
N SER A 150 0.22 -35.44 -4.84
CA SER A 150 0.83 -34.47 -5.79
C SER A 150 2.21 -33.98 -5.35
N THR A 151 3.25 -34.62 -5.89
CA THR A 151 4.66 -34.28 -5.66
C THR A 151 5.03 -32.88 -6.13
N MET A 152 4.39 -32.36 -7.18
CA MET A 152 4.68 -31.02 -7.73
C MET A 152 4.23 -29.90 -6.78
N ARG A 153 3.05 -30.05 -6.14
CA ARG A 153 2.58 -29.06 -5.15
C ARG A 153 3.40 -29.12 -3.87
N ASP A 154 3.88 -30.30 -3.48
CA ASP A 154 4.78 -30.45 -2.33
C ASP A 154 6.14 -29.77 -2.58
N THR A 155 6.67 -29.77 -3.81
CA THR A 155 7.88 -29.01 -4.16
C THR A 155 7.65 -27.50 -4.08
N ILE A 156 6.55 -26.99 -4.65
CA ILE A 156 6.21 -25.55 -4.60
C ILE A 156 6.02 -25.07 -3.16
N GLU A 157 5.39 -25.90 -2.33
CA GLU A 157 5.23 -25.68 -0.88
C GLU A 157 6.58 -25.55 -0.18
N ALA A 158 7.46 -26.55 -0.34
CA ALA A 158 8.78 -26.56 0.27
C ALA A 158 9.64 -25.37 -0.18
N ASP A 159 9.70 -25.09 -1.48
CA ASP A 159 10.47 -23.98 -2.05
C ASP A 159 9.95 -22.62 -1.58
N THR A 160 8.64 -22.47 -1.41
CA THR A 160 8.06 -21.21 -0.95
C THR A 160 8.29 -21.02 0.55
N LEU A 161 8.05 -22.06 1.35
CA LEU A 161 8.30 -22.04 2.79
C LEU A 161 9.78 -21.73 3.07
N GLN A 162 10.70 -22.41 2.39
CA GLN A 162 12.14 -22.17 2.51
C GLN A 162 12.49 -20.72 2.16
N ARG A 163 11.95 -20.18 1.06
CA ARG A 163 12.18 -18.77 0.65
C ARG A 163 11.67 -17.77 1.69
N VAL A 164 10.53 -18.02 2.32
CA VAL A 164 10.01 -17.18 3.41
C VAL A 164 10.95 -17.23 4.61
N VAL A 165 11.28 -18.44 5.08
CA VAL A 165 12.10 -18.67 6.28
C VAL A 165 13.49 -18.06 6.16
N GLU A 166 14.17 -18.30 5.04
CA GLU A 166 15.54 -17.79 4.81
C GLU A 166 15.59 -16.25 4.75
N LYS A 167 14.57 -15.62 4.18
CA LYS A 167 14.56 -14.17 3.95
C LYS A 167 13.96 -13.36 5.09
N GLN A 168 13.22 -14.00 6.01
CA GLN A 168 12.52 -13.34 7.11
C GLN A 168 13.44 -12.40 7.90
N ALA A 169 14.61 -12.90 8.32
CA ALA A 169 15.53 -12.12 9.15
C ALA A 169 16.08 -10.89 8.41
N ALA A 170 16.25 -10.98 7.08
CA ALA A 170 16.68 -9.86 6.26
C ALA A 170 15.54 -8.84 6.08
N TRP A 171 14.29 -9.30 5.94
CA TRP A 171 13.13 -8.43 5.79
C TRP A 171 12.85 -7.60 7.04
N VAL A 172 12.92 -8.22 8.22
CA VAL A 172 12.78 -7.52 9.52
C VAL A 172 13.82 -6.40 9.66
N LYS A 173 15.07 -6.65 9.22
CA LYS A 173 16.16 -5.67 9.32
C LYS A 173 16.08 -4.55 8.28
N ALA A 174 15.40 -4.77 7.15
CA ALA A 174 15.47 -3.87 6.00
C ALA A 174 14.90 -2.47 6.25
N LYS A 175 13.95 -2.29 7.20
CA LYS A 175 13.26 -1.02 7.52
C LYS A 175 12.76 -0.22 6.29
N ARG A 176 12.59 -0.87 5.13
CA ARG A 176 12.09 -0.29 3.87
C ARG A 176 10.59 -0.44 3.81
N ARG A 177 9.86 0.41 3.07
CA ARG A 177 8.42 0.23 2.85
C ARG A 177 8.06 -1.13 2.25
N LEU A 178 8.86 -1.60 1.29
CA LEU A 178 8.83 -2.96 0.75
C LEU A 178 10.11 -3.68 1.18
N ALA A 179 9.99 -4.70 2.03
CA ALA A 179 11.11 -5.54 2.42
C ALA A 179 11.33 -6.69 1.44
N GLY A 180 10.25 -7.26 0.90
CA GLY A 180 10.33 -8.51 0.17
C GLY A 180 9.20 -8.72 -0.83
N VAL A 181 9.48 -9.58 -1.80
CA VAL A 181 8.51 -10.06 -2.78
C VAL A 181 8.65 -11.57 -2.91
N ILE A 182 7.52 -12.27 -2.80
CA ILE A 182 7.39 -13.69 -3.11
C ILE A 182 6.38 -13.83 -4.24
N ARG A 183 6.79 -14.54 -5.29
CA ARG A 183 5.94 -14.83 -6.43
C ARG A 183 5.62 -16.30 -6.45
N SER A 184 4.34 -16.61 -6.63
CA SER A 184 3.90 -17.93 -7.04
C SER A 184 4.42 -18.25 -8.44
N PRO A 185 4.60 -19.54 -8.82
CA PRO A 185 5.06 -19.92 -10.14
C PRO A 185 4.22 -19.38 -11.31
N SER A 186 2.92 -19.13 -11.12
CA SER A 186 2.07 -18.55 -12.17
C SER A 186 2.45 -17.11 -12.55
N VAL A 187 3.06 -16.36 -11.62
CA VAL A 187 3.45 -14.97 -11.86
C VAL A 187 4.82 -14.93 -12.52
N THR A 188 4.80 -14.88 -13.86
CA THR A 188 6.03 -14.83 -14.67
C THR A 188 6.89 -13.60 -14.33
N THR A 189 8.19 -13.71 -14.59
CA THR A 189 9.12 -12.57 -14.37
C THR A 189 8.77 -11.37 -15.25
N GLU A 190 8.21 -11.62 -16.43
CA GLU A 190 7.72 -10.59 -17.33
C GLU A 190 6.51 -9.85 -16.74
N MET A 191 5.49 -10.59 -16.27
CA MET A 191 4.31 -10.01 -15.63
C MET A 191 4.70 -9.17 -14.41
N TYR A 192 5.59 -9.69 -13.57
CA TYR A 192 6.11 -8.93 -12.43
C TYR A 192 6.85 -7.65 -12.85
N THR A 193 7.62 -7.69 -13.95
CA THR A 193 8.30 -6.49 -14.45
C THR A 193 7.32 -5.44 -14.94
N ARG A 194 6.24 -5.87 -15.62
CA ARG A 194 5.14 -4.99 -16.04
C ARG A 194 4.39 -4.40 -14.85
N LEU A 195 4.27 -5.10 -13.74
CA LEU A 195 3.54 -4.67 -12.54
C LEU A 195 4.26 -3.55 -11.74
N LYS A 196 5.59 -3.42 -11.87
CA LYS A 196 6.38 -2.45 -11.08
C LYS A 196 5.89 -0.99 -11.17
N PRO A 197 5.56 -0.43 -12.35
CA PRO A 197 5.01 0.93 -12.45
C PRO A 197 3.67 1.09 -11.72
N PHE A 198 2.81 0.08 -11.77
CA PHE A 198 1.55 0.06 -11.02
C PHE A 198 1.78 0.03 -9.50
N MET A 199 2.75 -0.75 -9.02
CA MET A 199 3.14 -0.72 -7.60
C MET A 199 3.66 0.65 -7.15
N LYS A 200 4.44 1.33 -8.00
CA LYS A 200 4.89 2.70 -7.72
C LYS A 200 3.71 3.67 -7.62
N GLN A 201 2.71 3.52 -8.49
CA GLN A 201 1.49 4.30 -8.42
C GLN A 201 0.69 4.06 -7.14
N ILE A 202 0.57 2.82 -6.67
CA ILE A 202 -0.05 2.52 -5.36
C ILE A 202 0.67 3.27 -4.24
N TYR A 203 2.00 3.23 -4.23
CA TYR A 203 2.79 3.95 -3.23
C TYR A 203 2.62 5.46 -3.34
N LEU A 204 2.59 6.00 -4.56
CA LEU A 204 2.34 7.41 -4.82
C LEU A 204 0.98 7.85 -4.25
N PHE A 205 -0.07 7.07 -4.47
CA PHE A 205 -1.41 7.38 -3.96
C PHE A 205 -1.47 7.32 -2.43
N GLN A 206 -0.89 6.28 -1.84
CA GLN A 206 -0.76 6.18 -0.39
C GLN A 206 0.09 7.31 0.21
N ASP A 207 1.14 7.76 -0.49
CA ASP A 207 1.95 8.92 -0.06
C ASP A 207 1.12 10.21 -0.06
N TYR A 208 0.21 10.39 -1.03
CA TYR A 208 -0.71 11.52 -1.03
C TYR A 208 -1.76 11.43 0.09
N GLU A 209 -2.28 10.24 0.40
CA GLU A 209 -3.13 10.05 1.58
C GLU A 209 -2.39 10.42 2.87
N ASP A 210 -1.12 10.02 2.99
CA ASP A 210 -0.27 10.37 4.13
C ASP A 210 0.01 11.87 4.25
N LEU A 211 -0.05 12.60 3.12
CA LEU A 211 0.05 14.06 3.07
C LEU A 211 -1.30 14.77 3.33
N GLY A 212 -2.39 14.03 3.54
CA GLY A 212 -3.71 14.56 3.85
C GLY A 212 -4.63 14.79 2.64
N VAL A 213 -4.26 14.29 1.46
CA VAL A 213 -5.14 14.31 0.28
C VAL A 213 -6.19 13.22 0.43
N ASP A 214 -7.48 13.55 0.36
CA ASP A 214 -8.56 12.56 0.36
C ASP A 214 -8.68 11.88 -1.02
N VAL A 215 -7.76 10.94 -1.27
CA VAL A 215 -7.67 10.18 -2.52
C VAL A 215 -8.97 9.39 -2.79
N ALA A 216 -9.64 8.90 -1.74
CA ALA A 216 -10.85 8.09 -1.84
C ALA A 216 -12.00 8.82 -2.55
N GLN A 217 -12.09 10.15 -2.44
CA GLN A 217 -13.12 10.93 -3.14
C GLN A 217 -12.89 11.04 -4.65
N VAL A 218 -11.64 10.88 -5.11
CA VAL A 218 -11.24 11.13 -6.50
C VAL A 218 -11.16 9.86 -7.34
N ILE A 219 -11.04 8.69 -6.70
CA ILE A 219 -10.93 7.37 -7.34
C ILE A 219 -12.22 6.54 -7.17
N PRO A 220 -12.41 5.48 -7.97
CA PRO A 220 -13.48 4.50 -7.75
C PRO A 220 -13.26 3.66 -6.48
N GLU A 221 -14.35 3.06 -5.98
CA GLU A 221 -14.35 2.17 -4.81
C GLU A 221 -13.34 1.01 -4.96
N ALA A 222 -13.29 0.35 -6.11
CA ALA A 222 -12.33 -0.73 -6.37
C ALA A 222 -10.85 -0.31 -6.19
N TRP A 223 -10.51 0.94 -6.54
CA TRP A 223 -9.19 1.50 -6.29
C TRP A 223 -8.98 1.72 -4.79
N HIS A 224 -9.98 2.28 -4.10
CA HIS A 224 -9.91 2.55 -2.67
C HIS A 224 -9.69 1.26 -1.87
N ASP A 225 -10.48 0.22 -2.13
CA ASP A 225 -10.37 -1.05 -1.42
C ASP A 225 -8.98 -1.68 -1.60
N VAL A 226 -8.46 -1.65 -2.84
CA VAL A 226 -7.12 -2.18 -3.15
C VAL A 226 -6.02 -1.35 -2.48
N LEU A 227 -6.10 -0.01 -2.50
CA LEU A 227 -5.13 0.85 -1.83
C LEU A 227 -5.13 0.60 -0.32
N GLU A 228 -6.30 0.51 0.30
CA GLU A 228 -6.45 0.24 1.72
C GLU A 228 -5.92 -1.15 2.08
N ARG A 229 -6.25 -2.19 1.29
CA ARG A 229 -5.75 -3.54 1.56
C ARG A 229 -4.23 -3.65 1.43
N LEU A 230 -3.65 -2.97 0.46
CA LEU A 230 -2.19 -2.96 0.23
C LEU A 230 -1.47 -1.99 1.19
N ARG A 231 -2.22 -1.17 1.94
CA ARG A 231 -1.72 -0.38 3.05
C ARG A 231 -1.69 -1.28 4.27
N TYR A 232 -0.51 -1.47 4.85
CA TYR A 232 -0.42 -2.24 6.07
C TYR A 232 -1.02 -1.45 7.23
N ARG A 233 -2.05 -2.02 7.85
CA ARG A 233 -2.50 -1.70 9.21
C ARG A 233 -2.30 -2.96 10.03
N LYS A 234 -1.67 -2.84 11.20
CA LYS A 234 -1.57 -3.96 12.15
C LYS A 234 -3.00 -4.44 12.41
N GLN A 235 -3.29 -5.71 12.10
CA GLN A 235 -4.54 -6.30 12.59
C GLN A 235 -4.41 -6.32 14.10
N SER A 236 -5.19 -5.48 14.79
CA SER A 236 -5.29 -5.54 16.25
C SER A 236 -5.90 -6.89 16.62
N THR A 237 -5.05 -7.88 16.85
CA THR A 237 -5.41 -9.09 17.59
C THR A 237 -5.60 -8.70 19.05
N ASP A 238 -6.74 -8.10 19.34
CA ASP A 238 -7.31 -8.04 20.68
C ASP A 238 -8.83 -7.88 20.54
N THR A 239 -9.52 -8.98 20.26
CA THR A 239 -10.88 -9.18 20.79
C THR A 239 -10.79 -9.35 22.30
N LYS A 240 -10.50 -8.26 22.99
CA LYS A 240 -10.99 -8.02 24.34
C LYS A 240 -11.93 -6.84 24.25
N THR A 241 -13.22 -7.15 24.21
CA THR A 241 -14.32 -6.23 24.45
C THR A 241 -13.98 -5.33 25.64
N PRO A 242 -13.79 -4.01 25.46
CA PRO A 242 -13.93 -3.09 26.58
C PRO A 242 -15.43 -2.87 26.77
N VAL A 243 -15.97 -3.45 27.84
CA VAL A 243 -17.21 -2.96 28.43
C VAL A 243 -16.88 -1.60 29.05
N GLY A 244 -17.46 -0.51 28.55
CA GLY A 244 -17.31 0.82 29.14
C GLY A 244 -17.76 2.00 28.27
N ASP A 245 -19.04 2.33 28.42
CA ASP A 245 -19.79 3.58 28.19
C ASP A 245 -19.75 4.40 26.87
N PRO A 246 -20.94 4.82 26.38
CA PRO A 246 -21.10 5.60 25.15
C PRO A 246 -21.28 7.09 25.47
N GLU A 247 -20.26 7.92 25.27
CA GLU A 247 -20.42 9.36 24.93
C GLU A 247 -19.06 10.01 24.75
N ALA A 248 -18.52 9.87 23.55
CA ALA A 248 -17.57 10.84 23.02
C ALA A 248 -17.92 11.01 21.55
N SER A 249 -18.74 12.03 21.28
CA SER A 249 -18.97 12.54 19.94
C SER A 249 -17.61 12.81 19.30
N VAL A 250 -17.18 11.92 18.41
CA VAL A 250 -16.04 12.12 17.52
C VAL A 250 -16.43 13.25 16.58
N GLN A 251 -16.11 14.48 16.96
CA GLN A 251 -16.11 15.59 16.02
C GLN A 251 -14.93 15.35 15.06
N PRO A 252 -15.14 15.50 13.74
CA PRO A 252 -14.08 15.34 12.78
C PRO A 252 -12.99 16.39 13.05
N ILE A 253 -11.76 15.92 13.18
CA ILE A 253 -10.57 16.76 13.32
C ILE A 253 -10.41 17.54 12.01
N GLU A 254 -10.76 18.82 12.01
CA GLU A 254 -10.46 19.74 10.91
C GLU A 254 -8.94 19.87 10.79
N THR A 255 -8.37 19.24 9.76
CA THR A 255 -6.98 19.44 9.36
C THR A 255 -6.87 20.80 8.66
N GLU A 256 -5.98 21.67 9.13
CA GLU A 256 -5.77 23.05 8.60
C GLU A 256 -5.27 23.11 7.12
N HIS A 257 -5.28 21.99 6.41
CA HIS A 257 -5.00 21.87 4.98
C HIS A 257 -6.11 21.16 4.21
N ALA A 258 -7.33 21.09 4.75
CA ALA A 258 -8.44 20.45 4.07
C ALA A 258 -8.81 21.22 2.79
N VAL A 259 -8.41 20.71 1.62
CA VAL A 259 -9.04 21.06 0.35
C VAL A 259 -10.52 20.71 0.49
N ASN A 260 -11.39 21.65 0.11
CA ASN A 260 -12.81 21.46 0.26
C ASN A 260 -13.23 20.19 -0.51
N PRO A 261 -13.98 19.24 0.10
CA PRO A 261 -14.51 18.07 -0.60
C PRO A 261 -15.21 18.42 -1.93
N SER A 262 -15.83 19.59 -2.03
CA SER A 262 -16.42 20.10 -3.27
C SER A 262 -15.41 20.29 -4.41
N GLN A 263 -14.17 20.68 -4.10
CA GLN A 263 -13.09 20.84 -5.07
C GLN A 263 -12.58 19.49 -5.57
N LEU A 264 -12.50 18.47 -4.72
CA LEU A 264 -12.10 17.11 -5.13
C LEU A 264 -13.13 16.49 -6.07
N VAL A 265 -14.42 16.68 -5.77
CA VAL A 265 -15.52 16.28 -6.67
C VAL A 265 -15.45 17.05 -7.99
N ALA A 266 -15.14 18.36 -7.95
CA ALA A 266 -14.94 19.17 -9.15
C ALA A 266 -13.75 18.68 -9.99
N VAL A 267 -12.62 18.32 -9.37
CA VAL A 267 -11.46 17.74 -10.06
C VAL A 267 -11.87 16.49 -10.81
N ARG A 268 -12.49 15.52 -10.12
CA ARG A 268 -12.94 14.26 -10.74
C ARG A 268 -13.86 14.52 -11.93
N ARG A 269 -14.84 15.42 -11.77
CA ARG A 269 -15.78 15.78 -12.83
C ARG A 269 -15.08 16.42 -14.03
N VAL A 270 -14.28 17.45 -13.80
CA VAL A 270 -13.63 18.22 -14.89
C VAL A 270 -12.59 17.36 -15.63
N VAL A 271 -11.89 16.47 -14.93
CA VAL A 271 -10.99 15.48 -15.56
C VAL A 271 -11.78 14.54 -16.46
N SER A 272 -12.89 13.97 -15.98
CA SER A 272 -13.73 13.07 -16.77
C SER A 272 -14.31 13.75 -18.02
N GLU A 273 -14.73 15.02 -17.91
CA GLU A 273 -15.24 15.80 -19.03
C GLU A 273 -14.14 16.15 -20.05
N THR A 274 -12.95 16.54 -19.57
CA THR A 274 -11.86 17.03 -20.43
C THR A 274 -11.11 15.88 -21.11
N MET A 275 -10.95 14.75 -20.41
CA MET A 275 -10.12 13.62 -20.84
C MET A 275 -10.93 12.35 -21.15
N PHE A 276 -12.19 12.51 -21.58
CA PHE A 276 -13.11 11.38 -21.83
C PHE A 276 -12.59 10.34 -22.83
N GLN A 277 -11.66 10.73 -23.72
CA GLN A 277 -11.07 9.86 -24.73
C GLN A 277 -9.98 8.93 -24.17
N ARG A 278 -9.51 9.20 -22.94
CA ARG A 278 -8.47 8.40 -22.26
C ARG A 278 -9.07 7.23 -21.50
N PHE A 279 -8.24 6.23 -21.22
CA PHE A 279 -8.64 5.12 -20.36
C PHE A 279 -9.07 5.62 -18.97
N PRO A 280 -10.08 4.99 -18.33
CA PRO A 280 -10.51 5.37 -16.98
C PRO A 280 -9.35 5.43 -15.98
N GLU A 281 -8.40 4.50 -16.07
CA GLU A 281 -7.23 4.40 -15.20
C GLU A 281 -6.27 5.58 -15.37
N GLU A 282 -6.11 6.08 -16.60
CA GLU A 282 -5.37 7.32 -16.87
C GLU A 282 -6.11 8.51 -16.21
N GLN A 283 -7.44 8.60 -16.40
CA GLN A 283 -8.25 9.66 -15.82
C GLN A 283 -8.16 9.68 -14.28
N HIS A 284 -8.24 8.52 -13.62
CA HIS A 284 -8.09 8.44 -12.16
C HIS A 284 -6.71 8.89 -11.69
N THR A 285 -5.65 8.49 -12.41
CA THR A 285 -4.27 8.90 -12.11
C THR A 285 -4.11 10.42 -12.21
N ILE A 286 -4.66 11.00 -13.27
CA ILE A 286 -4.64 12.44 -13.51
C ILE A 286 -5.43 13.17 -12.42
N ALA A 287 -6.62 12.67 -12.06
CA ALA A 287 -7.45 13.27 -11.02
C ALA A 287 -6.77 13.29 -9.65
N VAL A 288 -6.08 12.21 -9.26
CA VAL A 288 -5.32 12.15 -8.02
C VAL A 288 -4.14 13.12 -8.04
N ILE A 289 -3.40 13.22 -9.16
CA ILE A 289 -2.29 14.19 -9.28
C ILE A 289 -2.80 15.63 -9.22
N CYS A 290 -3.93 15.94 -9.87
CA CYS A 290 -4.59 17.24 -9.78
C CYS A 290 -5.02 17.56 -8.34
N ALA A 291 -5.61 16.58 -7.63
CA ALA A 291 -6.00 16.72 -6.23
C ALA A 291 -4.76 16.99 -5.35
N ALA A 292 -3.68 16.23 -5.53
CA ALA A 292 -2.43 16.44 -4.80
C ALA A 292 -1.83 17.83 -5.09
N LEU A 293 -1.92 18.33 -6.32
CA LEU A 293 -1.46 19.67 -6.68
C LEU A 293 -2.24 20.80 -5.99
N LEU A 294 -3.48 20.57 -5.57
CA LEU A 294 -4.21 21.54 -4.74
C LEU A 294 -3.60 21.66 -3.33
N TYR A 295 -3.02 20.58 -2.82
CA TYR A 295 -2.35 20.55 -1.51
C TYR A 295 -0.89 21.02 -1.58
N THR A 296 -0.17 20.69 -2.65
CA THR A 296 1.26 21.00 -2.75
C THR A 296 1.50 22.36 -3.39
N LYS A 297 2.12 23.30 -2.65
CA LYS A 297 2.62 24.55 -3.23
C LYS A 297 3.95 24.32 -3.94
N THR A 298 3.94 24.25 -5.27
CA THR A 298 5.15 24.05 -6.09
C THR A 298 5.41 25.24 -7.00
N SER A 299 6.65 25.73 -7.06
CA SER A 299 7.01 26.87 -7.93
C SER A 299 6.95 26.55 -9.42
N ASN A 300 7.04 25.27 -9.81
CA ASN A 300 6.93 24.82 -11.19
C ASN A 300 5.98 23.61 -11.27
N GLU A 301 4.68 23.89 -11.44
CA GLU A 301 3.63 22.87 -11.47
C GLU A 301 3.83 21.89 -12.63
N SER A 302 4.15 22.38 -13.84
CA SER A 302 4.30 21.54 -15.04
C SER A 302 5.41 20.50 -14.87
N GLN A 303 6.58 20.92 -14.38
CA GLN A 303 7.67 19.99 -14.09
C GLN A 303 7.32 19.00 -12.97
N TRP A 304 6.62 19.46 -11.93
CA TRP A 304 6.18 18.59 -10.85
C TRP A 304 5.19 17.53 -11.34
N ILE A 305 4.20 17.92 -12.15
CA ILE A 305 3.21 17.03 -12.78
C ILE A 305 3.92 15.98 -13.64
N ALA A 306 4.84 16.39 -14.51
CA ALA A 306 5.60 15.47 -15.36
C ALA A 306 6.39 14.44 -14.53
N GLN A 307 6.98 14.86 -13.41
CA GLN A 307 7.65 13.96 -12.47
C GLN A 307 6.68 12.96 -11.82
N GLN A 308 5.46 13.36 -11.48
CA GLN A 308 4.45 12.45 -10.91
C GLN A 308 4.02 11.40 -11.95
N PHE A 309 3.77 11.81 -13.21
CA PHE A 309 3.43 10.86 -14.28
C PHE A 309 4.56 9.87 -14.55
N ALA A 310 5.82 10.31 -14.57
CA ALA A 310 6.99 9.44 -14.74
C ALA A 310 7.13 8.38 -13.63
N GLN A 311 6.55 8.62 -12.44
CA GLN A 311 6.52 7.67 -11.32
C GLN A 311 5.28 6.77 -11.32
N SER A 312 4.24 7.13 -12.09
CA SER A 312 2.98 6.37 -12.21
C SER A 312 3.09 5.17 -13.15
N GLN A 313 1.99 4.43 -13.34
CA GLN A 313 1.93 3.38 -14.34
C GLN A 313 1.94 3.90 -15.79
N PHE A 314 1.69 5.21 -15.97
CA PHE A 314 1.57 5.87 -17.27
C PHE A 314 2.70 6.89 -17.50
N PRO A 315 3.97 6.47 -17.56
CA PRO A 315 5.09 7.39 -17.74
C PRO A 315 5.02 8.16 -19.06
N ARG A 316 4.39 7.60 -20.10
CA ARG A 316 4.21 8.29 -21.39
C ARG A 316 3.41 9.59 -21.27
N LEU A 317 2.61 9.76 -20.22
CA LEU A 317 1.87 11.00 -19.99
C LEU A 317 2.79 12.18 -19.64
N SER A 318 4.00 11.94 -19.10
CA SER A 318 4.97 13.00 -18.83
C SER A 318 5.53 13.63 -20.10
N ASP A 319 5.59 12.86 -21.18
CA ASP A 319 6.21 13.27 -22.44
C ASP A 319 5.19 13.87 -23.42
N GLN A 320 3.90 13.77 -23.10
CA GLN A 320 2.81 14.29 -23.91
C GLN A 320 2.50 15.74 -23.51
N GLU A 321 2.98 16.69 -24.31
CA GLU A 321 2.75 18.13 -24.10
C GLU A 321 1.26 18.47 -23.95
N GLN A 322 0.41 17.87 -24.78
CA GLN A 322 -1.04 18.06 -24.70
C GLN A 322 -1.62 17.67 -23.33
N THR A 323 -1.13 16.59 -22.72
CA THR A 323 -1.58 16.17 -21.39
C THR A 323 -1.26 17.21 -20.33
N LEU A 324 -0.05 17.79 -20.38
CA LEU A 324 0.36 18.81 -19.43
C LEU A 324 -0.47 20.10 -19.60
N ILE A 325 -0.72 20.51 -20.85
CA ILE A 325 -1.62 21.64 -21.17
C ILE A 325 -3.03 21.39 -20.65
N ASP A 326 -3.57 20.19 -20.85
CA ASP A 326 -4.92 19.84 -20.41
C ASP A 326 -5.02 19.82 -18.87
N VAL A 327 -4.01 19.28 -18.18
CA VAL A 327 -3.93 19.30 -16.71
C VAL A 327 -3.90 20.74 -16.19
N GLU A 328 -3.08 21.62 -16.77
CA GLU A 328 -3.08 23.03 -16.40
C GLU A 328 -4.44 23.69 -16.63
N ALA A 329 -5.11 23.38 -17.74
CA ALA A 329 -6.44 23.90 -18.04
C ALA A 329 -7.49 23.42 -17.02
N ILE A 330 -7.43 22.14 -16.62
CA ILE A 330 -8.27 21.56 -15.56
C ILE A 330 -8.04 22.30 -14.25
N MET A 331 -6.79 22.48 -13.83
CA MET A 331 -6.46 23.16 -12.57
C MET A 331 -6.90 24.63 -12.57
N ARG A 332 -6.78 25.33 -13.70
CA ARG A 332 -7.32 26.70 -13.85
C ARG A 332 -8.84 26.75 -13.72
N ARG A 333 -9.57 25.72 -14.17
CA ARG A 333 -11.04 25.65 -14.02
C ARG A 333 -11.43 25.35 -12.57
N VAL A 334 -10.81 24.36 -11.96
CA VAL A 334 -11.09 23.96 -10.57
C VAL A 334 -10.85 25.12 -9.61
N ARG A 335 -9.70 25.82 -9.72
CA ARG A 335 -9.36 26.98 -8.88
C ARG A 335 -10.29 28.19 -9.08
N LYS A 336 -11.00 28.27 -10.21
CA LYS A 336 -11.99 29.34 -10.49
C LYS A 336 -13.39 29.01 -9.99
N THR A 337 -13.62 27.78 -9.53
CA THR A 337 -14.95 27.31 -9.07
C THR A 337 -15.15 27.59 -7.57
N GLU A 338 -14.25 28.37 -6.95
CA GLU A 338 -14.42 29.01 -5.62
C GLU A 338 -15.32 30.26 -5.71
#